data_AF-A0A1Q3CVM9-F1
#
_entry.id   AF-A0A1Q3CVM9-F1
#
_cell.length_a   1.000
_cell.length_b   1.000
_cell.length_c   1.000
_cell.angle_alpha   90.00
_cell.angle_beta   90.00
_cell.angle_gamma   90.00
#
_symmetry.space_group_name_H-M   'P 1'
#
loop_
_entity.id
_entity.type
_entity.pdbx_description
1 polymer ?
#
loop_
_entity_poly.entity_id
_entity_poly.type
_entity_poly.pdbx_seq_one_letter_code
_entity_poly.pdbx_strand_id
1 'polypeptide(L)'
;MAEKKKRRRDPDGDEGTLPFKTLLKPDSAILETLKKLLSTTTAAASTSKSLTLSDLSLSSTCREVSDLSLSSVQSEIEILILSLTHSLLSGHGFSFHVPSRSAANQLYVPELDRIVLKDKSTLRPFAHASSVRKSTITAKILSLIHQLSLKNIHVTKRDLFYTDVKLFQDQNQSDSVLDDVSCMLGCTRSSLNVIAAEKGVVVGRLIFSDNGDMIDCTRMGMGGKAIPPNIDRVGDMQSDALFILLVEKDAAYIRLAEDRFYNRFPCIIVTAKGQPDVATRLFLRKMKMELKLPVLALVDSDPYGLKILSVYGCGSKNMSYDSGNLTTPDIKWLGIRPSDLDKYKIPEQCRLPMTEQDIKTGKDMLEEDFVKKNPGWVEELSLMVKTKQKAEIQALSSFGFQYLSQVYLPLKLQQQDWL
;
A
#
# COMPACT_ATOMS: atom_id res chain seq x y z
N MET A 1 35.08 20.66 64.70
CA MET A 1 34.24 21.50 63.82
C MET A 1 33.93 20.70 62.56
N ALA A 2 32.76 20.08 62.49
CA ALA A 2 32.31 19.35 61.31
C ALA A 2 30.90 19.87 61.01
N GLU A 3 30.81 20.80 60.06
CA GLU A 3 29.55 21.44 59.69
C GLU A 3 29.10 21.00 58.28
N LYS A 4 27.86 20.54 58.24
CA LYS A 4 27.12 20.05 57.08
C LYS A 4 27.07 21.07 55.95
N LYS A 5 27.39 20.66 54.72
CA LYS A 5 26.86 21.31 53.51
C LYS A 5 25.97 20.34 52.73
N LYS A 6 24.67 20.44 53.02
CA LYS A 6 23.56 19.92 52.20
C LYS A 6 23.79 20.34 50.74
N ARG A 7 24.01 19.37 49.84
CA ARG A 7 23.75 19.55 48.41
C ARG A 7 22.24 19.72 48.24
N ARG A 8 21.80 20.94 47.93
CA ARG A 8 20.44 21.21 47.43
C ARG A 8 20.26 20.38 46.16
N ARG A 9 19.20 19.57 46.11
CA ARG A 9 18.61 19.09 44.86
C ARG A 9 17.99 20.32 44.20
N ASP A 10 18.45 20.66 43.00
CA ASP A 10 17.66 21.49 42.09
C ASP A 10 16.44 20.67 41.66
N PRO A 11 15.21 21.13 41.91
CA PRO A 11 14.01 20.53 41.39
C PRO A 11 13.56 21.37 40.20
N ASP A 12 14.28 21.28 39.08
CA ASP A 12 13.78 21.64 37.76
C ASP A 12 14.76 21.06 36.74
N GLY A 13 14.52 19.80 36.41
CA GLY A 13 15.06 19.20 35.19
C GLY A 13 14.34 19.85 34.03
N ASP A 14 15.07 20.69 33.31
CA ASP A 14 14.70 21.36 32.07
C ASP A 14 14.08 20.36 31.06
N GLU A 15 12.74 20.22 31.08
CA GLU A 15 11.99 19.66 29.96
C GLU A 15 12.10 20.65 28.81
N GLY A 16 13.18 20.53 28.02
CA GLY A 16 13.44 21.38 26.88
C GLY A 16 12.20 21.54 26.02
N THR A 17 11.67 22.76 25.95
CA THR A 17 10.46 23.09 25.19
C THR A 17 10.62 22.63 23.73
N LEU A 18 9.82 21.65 23.32
CA LEU A 18 9.79 21.19 21.92
C LEU A 18 9.51 22.40 21.00
N PRO A 19 10.31 22.63 19.94
CA PRO A 19 10.08 23.72 19.00
C PRO A 19 8.66 23.69 18.44
N PHE A 20 8.06 24.84 18.13
CA PHE A 20 6.70 24.96 17.57
C PHE A 20 5.54 24.42 18.44
N LYS A 21 5.80 23.84 19.62
CA LYS A 21 4.75 23.36 20.54
C LYS A 21 3.80 24.47 21.00
N THR A 22 4.30 25.70 21.10
CA THR A 22 3.51 26.89 21.47
C THR A 22 2.47 27.31 20.43
N LEU A 23 2.56 26.81 19.19
CA LEU A 23 1.60 27.10 18.10
C LEU A 23 0.40 26.15 18.10
N LEU A 24 0.41 25.13 18.95
CA LEU A 24 -0.65 24.14 19.04
C LEU A 24 -1.85 24.72 19.78
N LYS A 25 -3.01 24.62 19.13
CA LYS A 25 -4.31 24.82 19.78
C LYS A 25 -4.61 23.64 20.71
N PRO A 26 -5.56 23.80 21.64
CA PRO A 26 -6.05 22.68 22.43
C PRO A 26 -6.54 21.53 21.53
N ASP A 27 -6.32 20.30 21.97
CA ASP A 27 -6.68 19.09 21.20
C ASP A 27 -8.16 19.08 20.79
N SER A 28 -9.05 19.67 21.58
CA SER A 28 -10.48 19.82 21.25
C SER A 28 -10.73 20.54 19.92
N ALA A 29 -10.00 21.62 19.64
CA ALA A 29 -10.13 22.37 18.39
C ALA A 29 -9.60 21.59 17.18
N ILE A 30 -8.56 20.78 17.38
CA ILE A 30 -8.01 19.88 16.35
C ILE A 30 -9.01 18.75 16.08
N LEU A 31 -9.65 18.20 17.11
CA LEU A 31 -10.68 17.18 16.98
C LEU A 31 -11.92 17.68 16.23
N GLU A 32 -12.34 18.94 16.43
CA GLU A 32 -13.41 19.55 15.62
C GLU A 32 -13.03 19.63 14.14
N THR A 33 -11.78 19.98 13.86
CA THR A 33 -11.25 20.01 12.49
C THR A 33 -11.28 18.61 11.84
N LEU A 34 -10.89 17.57 12.59
CA LEU A 34 -10.95 16.18 12.15
C LEU A 34 -12.40 15.69 11.94
N LYS A 35 -13.34 16.07 12.81
CA LYS A 35 -14.76 15.75 12.62
C LYS A 35 -15.31 16.39 11.34
N LYS A 36 -14.91 17.62 11.04
CA LYS A 36 -15.26 18.30 9.78
C LYS A 36 -14.67 17.59 8.56
N LEU A 37 -13.43 17.10 8.66
CA LEU A 37 -12.81 16.28 7.61
C LEU A 37 -13.63 15.01 7.37
N LEU A 38 -13.98 14.29 8.43
CA LEU A 38 -14.79 13.07 8.36
C LEU A 38 -16.16 13.33 7.74
N SER A 39 -16.86 14.40 8.16
CA SER A 39 -18.17 14.75 7.58
C SER A 39 -18.06 15.08 6.09
N THR A 40 -16.96 15.73 5.67
CA THR A 40 -16.73 16.06 4.26
C THR A 40 -16.45 14.80 3.43
N THR A 41 -15.63 13.89 3.95
CA THR A 41 -15.31 12.62 3.29
C THR A 41 -16.54 11.71 3.19
N THR A 42 -17.35 11.60 4.25
CA THR A 42 -18.59 10.80 4.23
C THR A 42 -19.63 11.39 3.28
N ALA A 43 -19.76 12.72 3.20
CA ALA A 43 -20.61 13.38 2.20
C ALA A 43 -20.14 13.09 0.77
N ALA A 44 -18.84 13.24 0.48
CA ALA A 44 -18.26 12.95 -0.84
C ALA A 44 -18.43 11.47 -1.24
N ALA A 45 -18.29 10.54 -0.29
CA ALA A 45 -18.52 9.11 -0.53
C ALA A 45 -20.00 8.77 -0.82
N SER A 46 -20.95 9.59 -0.34
CA SER A 46 -22.38 9.40 -0.62
C SER A 46 -22.82 9.96 -1.98
N THR A 47 -22.12 10.96 -2.51
CA THR A 47 -22.44 11.62 -3.78
C THR A 47 -21.66 11.05 -4.97
N SER A 48 -20.47 10.48 -4.74
CA SER A 48 -19.70 9.80 -5.77
C SER A 48 -20.21 8.36 -5.98
N LYS A 49 -20.88 8.10 -7.11
CA LYS A 49 -20.91 6.73 -7.64
C LYS A 49 -19.48 6.39 -8.03
N SER A 50 -18.94 5.28 -7.51
CA SER A 50 -17.64 4.77 -7.97
C SER A 50 -17.78 4.47 -9.46
N LEU A 51 -17.24 5.34 -10.31
CA LEU A 51 -17.14 5.11 -11.74
C LEU A 51 -16.44 3.77 -11.95
N THR A 52 -17.02 2.94 -12.81
CA THR A 52 -16.45 1.66 -13.23
C THR A 52 -15.87 1.81 -14.63
N LEU A 53 -14.98 0.89 -15.04
CA LEU A 53 -14.50 0.86 -16.43
C LEU A 53 -15.65 0.66 -17.44
N SER A 54 -16.73 0.00 -17.00
CA SER A 54 -17.98 -0.16 -17.74
C SER A 54 -18.64 1.19 -18.03
N ASP A 55 -18.67 2.08 -17.04
CA ASP A 55 -19.27 3.43 -17.18
C ASP A 55 -18.46 4.32 -18.14
N LEU A 56 -17.17 4.03 -18.30
CA LEU A 56 -16.26 4.75 -19.21
C LEU A 56 -16.18 4.10 -20.61
N SER A 57 -16.96 3.05 -20.89
CA SER A 57 -16.86 2.27 -22.14
C SER A 57 -15.46 1.70 -22.41
N LEU A 58 -14.67 1.49 -21.34
CA LEU A 58 -13.31 0.96 -21.43
C LEU A 58 -13.23 -0.55 -21.13
N SER A 59 -14.35 -1.18 -20.75
CA SER A 59 -14.42 -2.61 -20.40
C SER A 59 -14.03 -3.56 -21.55
N SER A 60 -14.20 -3.15 -22.80
CA SER A 60 -13.77 -3.93 -23.98
C SER A 60 -12.29 -3.72 -24.34
N THR A 61 -11.65 -2.67 -23.82
CA THR A 61 -10.31 -2.23 -24.21
C THR A 61 -9.28 -2.49 -23.10
N CYS A 62 -9.75 -2.58 -21.86
CA CYS A 62 -8.95 -2.79 -20.67
C CYS A 62 -9.35 -4.10 -20.00
N ARG A 63 -8.36 -4.84 -19.51
CA ARG A 63 -8.54 -6.09 -18.77
C ARG A 63 -8.51 -5.80 -17.28
N GLU A 64 -9.58 -6.15 -16.58
CA GLU A 64 -9.68 -6.10 -15.13
C GLU A 64 -9.94 -7.51 -14.61
N VAL A 65 -9.33 -7.84 -13.47
CA VAL A 65 -9.57 -9.13 -12.81
C VAL A 65 -10.68 -9.02 -11.76
N SER A 66 -11.37 -10.13 -11.56
CA SER A 66 -12.47 -10.24 -10.59
C SER A 66 -12.16 -11.30 -9.53
N ASP A 67 -12.79 -11.19 -8.36
CA ASP A 67 -12.72 -12.25 -7.36
C ASP A 67 -13.54 -13.44 -7.85
N LEU A 68 -12.89 -14.58 -8.05
CA LEU A 68 -13.51 -15.81 -8.53
C LEU A 68 -13.61 -16.83 -7.40
N SER A 69 -14.72 -17.57 -7.36
CA SER A 69 -14.84 -18.74 -6.48
C SER A 69 -13.85 -19.84 -6.87
N LEU A 70 -13.48 -20.71 -5.94
CA LEU A 70 -12.55 -21.82 -6.21
C LEU A 70 -13.06 -22.74 -7.34
N SER A 71 -14.38 -22.97 -7.41
CA SER A 71 -15.01 -23.72 -8.49
C SER A 71 -14.90 -23.01 -9.84
N SER A 72 -15.01 -21.68 -9.85
CA SER A 72 -14.85 -20.87 -11.06
C SER A 72 -13.39 -20.91 -11.54
N VAL A 73 -12.43 -20.73 -10.63
CA VAL A 73 -11.00 -20.82 -10.96
C VAL A 73 -10.66 -22.21 -11.51
N GLN A 74 -11.19 -23.27 -10.91
CA GLN A 74 -11.01 -24.63 -11.42
C GLN A 74 -11.58 -24.78 -12.84
N SER A 75 -12.81 -24.32 -13.07
CA SER A 75 -13.48 -24.41 -14.37
C SER A 75 -12.69 -23.67 -15.46
N GLU A 76 -12.19 -22.46 -15.17
CA GLU A 76 -11.37 -21.69 -16.10
C GLU A 76 -10.04 -22.39 -16.43
N ILE A 77 -9.39 -23.02 -15.44
CA ILE A 77 -8.19 -23.81 -15.68
C ILE A 77 -8.52 -25.01 -16.58
N GLU A 78 -9.60 -25.73 -16.31
CA GLU A 78 -10.00 -26.90 -17.10
C GLU A 78 -10.35 -26.51 -18.56
N ILE A 79 -11.10 -25.43 -18.76
CA ILE A 79 -11.41 -24.88 -20.10
C ILE A 79 -10.12 -24.53 -20.84
N LEU A 80 -9.19 -23.86 -20.16
CA LEU A 80 -7.90 -23.49 -20.75
C LEU A 80 -7.10 -24.74 -21.15
N ILE A 81 -7.04 -25.76 -20.30
CA ILE A 81 -6.34 -27.02 -20.61
C ILE A 81 -7.03 -27.76 -21.77
N LEU A 82 -8.36 -27.85 -21.79
CA LEU A 82 -9.12 -28.45 -22.89
C LEU A 82 -8.83 -27.77 -24.23
N SER A 83 -8.78 -26.42 -24.25
CA SER A 83 -8.44 -25.66 -25.45
C SER A 83 -7.03 -25.97 -25.96
N LEU A 84 -6.06 -26.13 -25.04
CA LEU A 84 -4.68 -26.47 -25.36
C LEU A 84 -4.57 -27.91 -25.88
N THR A 85 -5.28 -28.85 -25.27
CA THR A 85 -5.35 -30.25 -25.74
C THR A 85 -5.94 -30.32 -27.14
N HIS A 86 -7.02 -29.57 -27.42
CA HIS A 86 -7.61 -29.51 -28.76
C HIS A 86 -6.62 -28.93 -29.80
N SER A 87 -5.91 -27.85 -29.46
CA SER A 87 -4.85 -27.27 -30.32
C SER A 87 -3.73 -28.28 -30.62
N LEU A 88 -3.31 -29.04 -29.60
CA LEU A 88 -2.31 -30.10 -29.73
C LEU A 88 -2.77 -31.24 -30.65
N LEU A 89 -3.97 -31.77 -30.43
CA LEU A 89 -4.56 -32.84 -31.25
C LEU A 89 -4.78 -32.39 -32.70
N SER A 90 -5.07 -31.10 -32.90
CA SER A 90 -5.22 -30.49 -34.22
C SER A 90 -3.89 -30.14 -34.91
N GLY A 91 -2.74 -30.44 -34.30
CA GLY A 91 -1.42 -30.18 -34.88
C GLY A 91 -0.95 -28.71 -34.84
N HIS A 92 -1.68 -27.81 -34.17
CA HIS A 92 -1.33 -26.38 -34.09
C HIS A 92 -0.29 -26.07 -32.99
N GLY A 93 0.12 -27.09 -32.23
CA GLY A 93 1.14 -26.99 -31.18
C GLY A 93 0.60 -26.46 -29.84
N PHE A 94 1.52 -26.25 -28.91
CA PHE A 94 1.23 -25.84 -27.52
C PHE A 94 1.74 -24.42 -27.27
N SER A 95 0.82 -23.49 -27.00
CA SER A 95 1.17 -22.10 -26.69
C SER A 95 0.15 -21.48 -25.74
N PHE A 96 0.64 -20.69 -24.78
CA PHE A 96 -0.23 -19.91 -23.90
C PHE A 96 -0.45 -18.51 -24.46
N HIS A 97 -1.69 -18.04 -24.41
CA HIS A 97 -2.03 -16.66 -24.70
C HIS A 97 -1.97 -15.84 -23.40
N VAL A 98 -0.96 -14.97 -23.27
CA VAL A 98 -0.68 -14.25 -22.02
C VAL A 98 -0.83 -12.75 -22.23
N PRO A 99 -1.67 -12.04 -21.44
CA PRO A 99 -1.74 -10.59 -21.47
C PRO A 99 -0.38 -9.95 -21.19
N SER A 100 0.03 -8.99 -22.03
CA SER A 100 1.33 -8.33 -21.91
C SER A 100 1.32 -7.33 -20.76
N ARG A 101 2.09 -7.55 -19.69
CA ARG A 101 2.19 -6.60 -18.56
C ARG A 101 3.28 -5.52 -18.72
N SER A 102 3.80 -5.32 -19.94
CA SER A 102 4.82 -4.31 -20.21
C SER A 102 4.28 -2.88 -20.02
N ALA A 103 5.17 -1.92 -19.73
CA ALA A 103 4.80 -0.52 -19.51
C ALA A 103 4.03 0.09 -20.70
N ALA A 104 4.35 -0.34 -21.94
CA ALA A 104 3.64 0.10 -23.16
C ALA A 104 2.18 -0.35 -23.22
N ASN A 105 1.81 -1.38 -22.45
CA ASN A 105 0.45 -1.91 -22.38
C ASN A 105 -0.33 -1.43 -21.16
N GLN A 106 0.22 -0.49 -20.41
CA GLN A 106 -0.42 0.11 -19.25
C GLN A 106 -1.00 1.47 -19.64
N LEU A 107 -2.13 1.83 -19.04
CA LEU A 107 -2.80 3.10 -19.23
C LEU A 107 -3.18 3.65 -17.86
N TYR A 108 -2.85 4.90 -17.58
CA TYR A 108 -3.46 5.59 -16.45
C TYR A 108 -4.79 6.19 -16.89
N VAL A 109 -5.85 5.93 -16.13
CA VAL A 109 -7.21 6.45 -16.37
C VAL A 109 -7.45 7.56 -15.35
N PRO A 110 -7.40 8.84 -15.76
CA PRO A 110 -7.51 9.99 -14.85
C PRO A 110 -8.82 10.03 -14.06
N GLU A 111 -9.93 9.57 -14.66
CA GLU A 111 -11.26 9.58 -14.07
C GLU A 111 -11.37 8.60 -12.89
N LEU A 112 -10.64 7.49 -12.95
CA LEU A 112 -10.62 6.48 -11.90
C LEU A 112 -9.45 6.65 -10.92
N ASP A 113 -8.48 7.49 -11.29
CA ASP A 113 -7.18 7.63 -10.60
C ASP A 113 -6.46 6.29 -10.47
N ARG A 114 -6.43 5.49 -11.55
CA ARG A 114 -5.92 4.11 -11.53
C ARG A 114 -5.12 3.77 -12.78
N ILE A 115 -4.11 2.91 -12.61
CA ILE A 115 -3.37 2.30 -13.73
C ILE A 115 -4.08 0.98 -14.11
N VAL A 116 -4.52 0.86 -15.36
CA VAL A 116 -5.18 -0.32 -15.92
C VAL A 116 -4.36 -0.97 -17.03
N LEU A 117 -4.63 -2.25 -17.31
CA LEU A 117 -3.96 -3.00 -18.35
C LEU A 117 -4.80 -3.00 -19.64
N LYS A 118 -4.22 -2.66 -20.80
CA LYS A 118 -4.91 -2.74 -22.10
C LYS A 118 -4.94 -4.20 -22.62
N ASP A 119 -5.80 -4.50 -23.59
CA ASP A 119 -5.99 -5.86 -24.11
C ASP A 119 -4.94 -6.35 -25.14
N LYS A 120 -3.67 -5.97 -24.97
CA LYS A 120 -2.58 -6.55 -25.77
C LYS A 120 -2.10 -7.85 -25.14
N SER A 121 -2.03 -8.90 -25.93
CA SER A 121 -1.50 -10.20 -25.53
C SER A 121 -0.22 -10.56 -26.28
N THR A 122 0.47 -11.56 -25.74
CA THR A 122 1.63 -12.20 -26.35
C THR A 122 1.45 -13.70 -26.31
N LEU A 123 1.87 -14.37 -27.38
CA LEU A 123 1.90 -15.82 -27.41
C LEU A 123 3.19 -16.32 -26.76
N ARG A 124 3.06 -17.36 -25.94
CA ARG A 124 4.16 -18.05 -25.28
C ARG A 124 4.22 -19.50 -25.78
N PRO A 125 4.78 -19.74 -26.98
CA PRO A 125 4.83 -21.06 -27.57
C PRO A 125 5.88 -21.94 -26.88
N PHE A 126 5.58 -23.22 -26.72
CA PHE A 126 6.50 -24.16 -26.10
C PHE A 126 7.63 -24.61 -27.03
N ALA A 127 7.39 -24.62 -28.33
CA ALA A 127 8.37 -25.07 -29.34
C ALA A 127 9.56 -24.13 -29.53
N HIS A 128 9.54 -22.92 -28.95
CA HIS A 128 10.64 -21.96 -29.06
C HIS A 128 11.55 -21.98 -27.82
N ALA A 129 12.86 -22.07 -28.05
CA ALA A 129 13.87 -22.15 -26.98
C ALA A 129 13.83 -20.98 -25.99
N SER A 130 13.41 -19.79 -26.42
CA SER A 130 13.32 -18.59 -25.57
C SER A 130 12.12 -18.59 -24.63
N SER A 131 11.02 -19.28 -24.98
CA SER A 131 9.76 -19.28 -24.22
C SER A 131 9.44 -20.63 -23.57
N VAL A 132 10.06 -21.73 -24.01
CA VAL A 132 9.84 -23.10 -23.51
C VAL A 132 9.84 -23.15 -21.99
N ARG A 133 10.86 -22.56 -21.35
CA ARG A 133 10.99 -22.55 -19.88
C ARG A 133 9.82 -21.85 -19.20
N LYS A 134 9.47 -20.65 -19.68
CA LYS A 134 8.34 -19.88 -19.12
C LYS A 134 7.02 -20.61 -19.35
N SER A 135 6.82 -21.28 -20.49
CA SER A 135 5.64 -22.12 -20.74
C SER A 135 5.57 -23.31 -19.78
N THR A 136 6.70 -23.99 -19.52
CA THR A 136 6.75 -25.09 -18.55
C THR A 136 6.41 -24.61 -17.14
N ILE A 137 6.96 -23.46 -16.71
CA ILE A 137 6.64 -22.85 -15.42
C ILE A 137 5.14 -22.51 -15.34
N THR A 138 4.56 -21.99 -16.43
CA THR A 138 3.12 -21.65 -16.50
C THR A 138 2.25 -22.89 -16.33
N ALA A 139 2.54 -23.96 -17.06
CA ALA A 139 1.84 -25.24 -16.93
C ALA A 139 1.97 -25.84 -15.52
N LYS A 140 3.17 -25.76 -14.92
CA LYS A 140 3.41 -26.23 -13.56
C LYS A 140 2.60 -25.45 -12.53
N ILE A 141 2.57 -24.12 -12.63
CA ILE A 141 1.80 -23.26 -11.72
C ILE A 141 0.29 -23.52 -11.86
N LEU A 142 -0.24 -23.64 -13.09
CA LEU A 142 -1.65 -24.00 -13.32
C LEU A 142 -2.00 -25.35 -12.68
N SER A 143 -1.14 -26.36 -12.84
CA SER A 143 -1.31 -27.67 -12.22
C SER A 143 -1.32 -27.60 -10.69
N LEU A 144 -0.41 -26.82 -10.09
CA LEU A 144 -0.38 -26.62 -8.64
C LEU A 144 -1.65 -25.92 -8.15
N ILE A 145 -2.06 -24.80 -8.78
CA ILE A 145 -3.27 -24.07 -8.41
C ILE A 145 -4.49 -24.97 -8.51
N HIS A 146 -4.62 -25.76 -9.58
CA HIS A 146 -5.71 -26.73 -9.72
C HIS A 146 -5.75 -27.72 -8.53
N GLN A 147 -4.59 -28.24 -8.10
CA GLN A 147 -4.50 -29.10 -6.92
C GLN A 147 -4.86 -28.38 -5.61
N LEU A 148 -4.47 -27.11 -5.46
CA LEU A 148 -4.81 -26.28 -4.30
C LEU A 148 -6.33 -26.04 -4.22
N SER A 149 -6.96 -25.75 -5.35
CA SER A 149 -8.42 -25.57 -5.44
C SER A 149 -9.16 -26.86 -5.08
N LEU A 150 -8.73 -28.02 -5.61
CA LEU A 150 -9.35 -29.32 -5.30
C LEU A 150 -9.26 -29.69 -3.82
N LYS A 151 -8.12 -29.39 -3.18
CA LYS A 151 -7.89 -29.71 -1.76
C LYS A 151 -8.42 -28.63 -0.82
N ASN A 152 -8.84 -27.49 -1.35
CA ASN A 152 -9.23 -26.31 -0.58
C ASN A 152 -8.16 -25.88 0.45
N ILE A 153 -6.90 -25.83 0.01
CA ILE A 153 -5.75 -25.44 0.85
C ILE A 153 -5.09 -24.17 0.32
N HIS A 154 -4.54 -23.37 1.23
CA HIS A 154 -3.73 -22.19 0.90
C HIS A 154 -2.24 -22.51 1.02
N VAL A 155 -1.44 -21.92 0.13
CA VAL A 155 0.02 -22.12 0.10
C VAL A 155 0.72 -20.77 -0.04
N THR A 156 1.86 -20.60 0.63
CA THR A 156 2.63 -19.34 0.50
C THR A 156 3.42 -19.32 -0.81
N LYS A 157 3.76 -18.12 -1.28
CA LYS A 157 4.66 -17.98 -2.46
C LYS A 157 5.99 -18.73 -2.32
N ARG A 158 6.54 -18.78 -1.10
CA ARG A 158 7.81 -19.50 -0.85
C ARG A 158 7.62 -21.00 -0.94
N ASP A 159 6.56 -21.52 -0.35
CA ASP A 159 6.25 -22.96 -0.43
C ASP A 159 6.01 -23.37 -1.89
N LEU A 160 5.30 -22.53 -2.66
CA LEU A 160 5.12 -22.73 -4.10
C LEU A 160 6.47 -22.79 -4.83
N PHE A 161 7.39 -21.87 -4.53
CA PHE A 161 8.75 -21.90 -5.08
C PHE A 161 9.54 -23.16 -4.69
N TYR A 162 9.39 -23.65 -3.46
CA TYR A 162 10.07 -24.87 -3.02
C TYR A 162 9.52 -26.17 -3.62
N THR A 163 8.33 -26.14 -4.25
CA THR A 163 7.81 -27.33 -4.96
C THR A 163 8.68 -27.76 -6.14
N ASP A 164 9.40 -26.82 -6.78
CA ASP A 164 10.31 -27.13 -7.88
C ASP A 164 11.41 -26.05 -8.05
N VAL A 165 12.32 -25.99 -7.09
CA VAL A 165 13.43 -25.01 -7.06
C VAL A 165 14.30 -25.09 -8.33
N LYS A 166 14.46 -26.28 -8.92
CA LYS A 166 15.26 -26.48 -10.13
C LYS A 166 14.59 -25.83 -11.35
N LEU A 167 13.27 -25.95 -11.46
CA LEU A 167 12.50 -25.32 -12.54
C LEU A 167 12.36 -23.81 -12.36
N PHE A 168 12.12 -23.32 -11.15
CA PHE A 168 11.90 -21.89 -10.93
C PHE A 168 13.21 -21.09 -10.88
N GLN A 169 14.28 -21.64 -10.28
CA GLN A 169 15.60 -21.02 -10.01
C GLN A 169 15.56 -19.75 -9.14
N ASP A 170 14.71 -18.78 -9.50
CA ASP A 170 14.53 -17.52 -8.81
C ASP A 170 13.04 -17.31 -8.49
N GLN A 171 12.75 -16.84 -7.28
CA GLN A 171 11.40 -16.58 -6.80
C GLN A 171 10.70 -15.51 -7.66
N ASN A 172 11.45 -14.56 -8.24
CA ASN A 172 10.85 -13.56 -9.13
C ASN A 172 10.25 -14.18 -10.40
N GLN A 173 10.79 -15.31 -10.87
CA GLN A 173 10.26 -16.02 -12.04
C GLN A 173 8.91 -16.67 -11.73
N SER A 174 8.79 -17.35 -10.57
CA SER A 174 7.52 -17.93 -10.14
C SER A 174 6.48 -16.84 -9.84
N ASP A 175 6.88 -15.75 -9.19
CA ASP A 175 5.98 -14.65 -8.87
C ASP A 175 5.45 -13.95 -10.13
N SER A 176 6.30 -13.73 -11.12
CA SER A 176 5.92 -13.13 -12.39
C SER A 176 4.97 -14.01 -13.19
N VAL A 177 5.22 -15.33 -13.26
CA VAL A 177 4.31 -16.25 -13.96
C VAL A 177 3.01 -16.43 -13.18
N LEU A 178 3.03 -16.37 -11.85
CA LEU A 178 1.80 -16.39 -11.04
C LEU A 178 0.90 -15.19 -11.35
N ASP A 179 1.47 -13.99 -11.50
CA ASP A 179 0.72 -12.81 -11.95
C ASP A 179 0.17 -13.00 -13.39
N ASP A 180 0.96 -13.58 -14.29
CA ASP A 180 0.50 -13.89 -15.65
C ASP A 180 -0.70 -14.86 -15.64
N VAL A 181 -0.66 -15.89 -14.79
CA VAL A 181 -1.76 -16.85 -14.63
C VAL A 181 -3.01 -16.16 -14.08
N SER A 182 -2.87 -15.27 -13.10
CA SER A 182 -3.97 -14.43 -12.58
C SER A 182 -4.64 -13.66 -13.72
N CYS A 183 -3.85 -13.01 -14.58
CA CYS A 183 -4.35 -12.28 -15.74
C CYS A 183 -5.00 -13.19 -16.81
N MET A 184 -4.42 -14.38 -17.03
CA MET A 184 -4.94 -15.35 -18.01
C MET A 184 -6.30 -15.90 -17.60
N LEU A 185 -6.48 -16.20 -16.31
CA LEU A 185 -7.74 -16.70 -15.75
C LEU A 185 -8.75 -15.59 -15.44
N GLY A 186 -8.34 -14.32 -15.51
CA GLY A 186 -9.21 -13.18 -15.20
C GLY A 186 -9.56 -13.05 -13.72
N CYS A 187 -8.76 -13.65 -12.83
CA CYS A 187 -9.03 -13.68 -11.39
C CYS A 187 -8.01 -12.89 -10.57
N THR A 188 -8.40 -12.45 -9.37
CA THR A 188 -7.45 -11.85 -8.42
C THR A 188 -6.45 -12.87 -7.91
N ARG A 189 -5.32 -12.39 -7.38
CA ARG A 189 -4.29 -13.27 -6.81
C ARG A 189 -4.79 -14.05 -5.59
N SER A 190 -5.68 -13.44 -4.81
CA SER A 190 -6.33 -14.06 -3.64
C SER A 190 -7.17 -15.28 -4.06
N SER A 191 -7.81 -15.23 -5.24
CA SER A 191 -8.61 -16.32 -5.78
C SER A 191 -7.81 -17.58 -6.11
N LEU A 192 -6.48 -17.47 -6.28
CA LEU A 192 -5.60 -18.60 -6.64
C LEU A 192 -5.17 -19.46 -5.44
N ASN A 193 -5.64 -19.16 -4.22
CA ASN A 193 -5.19 -19.78 -2.98
C ASN A 193 -3.67 -19.66 -2.70
N VAL A 194 -2.98 -18.73 -3.39
CA VAL A 194 -1.56 -18.45 -3.15
C VAL A 194 -1.42 -17.14 -2.37
N ILE A 195 -1.01 -17.24 -1.11
CA ILE A 195 -0.90 -16.10 -0.20
C ILE A 195 0.51 -15.53 -0.16
N ALA A 196 0.60 -14.21 -0.02
CA ALA A 196 1.86 -13.52 0.26
C ALA A 196 2.19 -13.60 1.76
N ALA A 197 3.48 -13.48 2.10
CA ALA A 197 3.88 -13.36 3.50
C ALA A 197 3.39 -12.04 4.09
N GLU A 198 2.81 -12.10 5.29
CA GLU A 198 2.32 -10.95 6.04
C GLU A 198 3.48 -10.02 6.41
N LYS A 199 3.34 -8.74 6.08
CA LYS A 199 4.23 -7.67 6.58
C LYS A 199 3.47 -6.56 7.31
N GLY A 200 2.19 -6.41 6.97
CA GLY A 200 1.32 -5.38 7.48
C GLY A 200 0.99 -5.52 8.95
N VAL A 201 0.93 -4.40 9.65
CA VAL A 201 0.51 -4.32 11.06
C VAL A 201 -0.47 -3.16 11.23
N VAL A 202 -1.51 -3.39 12.05
CA VAL A 202 -2.51 -2.39 12.42
C VAL A 202 -2.59 -2.23 13.94
N VAL A 203 -2.76 -0.99 14.41
CA VAL A 203 -3.06 -0.65 15.81
C VAL A 203 -3.99 0.55 15.87
N GLY A 204 -4.78 0.66 16.93
CA GLY A 204 -5.61 1.83 17.19
C GLY A 204 -7.08 1.49 17.32
N ARG A 205 -7.95 2.49 17.08
CA ARG A 205 -9.39 2.43 17.31
C ARG A 205 -10.11 1.56 16.25
N LEU A 206 -9.85 0.25 16.24
CA LEU A 206 -10.45 -0.70 15.31
C LEU A 206 -10.76 -2.02 16.02
N ILE A 207 -11.95 -2.53 15.76
CA ILE A 207 -12.36 -3.89 16.10
C ILE A 207 -12.84 -4.55 14.81
N PHE A 208 -12.41 -5.78 14.53
CA PHE A 208 -12.86 -6.53 13.35
C PHE A 208 -12.97 -8.01 13.66
N SER A 209 -13.82 -8.73 12.92
CA SER A 209 -13.90 -10.19 13.00
C SER A 209 -12.89 -10.83 12.04
N ASP A 210 -12.11 -11.80 12.49
CA ASP A 210 -11.30 -12.69 11.64
C ASP A 210 -11.83 -14.12 11.81
N ASN A 211 -12.52 -14.62 10.78
CA ASN A 211 -13.04 -15.99 10.77
C ASN A 211 -13.95 -16.33 11.97
N GLY A 212 -14.69 -15.34 12.47
CA GLY A 212 -15.60 -15.43 13.61
C GLY A 212 -15.02 -14.92 14.93
N ASP A 213 -13.70 -14.74 15.03
CA ASP A 213 -13.05 -14.23 16.24
C ASP A 213 -12.95 -12.69 16.20
N MET A 214 -13.53 -12.03 17.20
CA MET A 214 -13.46 -10.57 17.31
C MET A 214 -12.10 -10.12 17.86
N ILE A 215 -11.38 -9.32 17.08
CA ILE A 215 -10.06 -8.80 17.42
C ILE A 215 -10.16 -7.31 17.73
N ASP A 216 -9.75 -6.92 18.93
CA ASP A 216 -9.67 -5.53 19.37
C ASP A 216 -8.23 -4.97 19.24
N CYS A 217 -8.00 -4.13 18.22
CA CYS A 217 -6.70 -3.52 17.93
C CYS A 217 -6.28 -2.43 18.94
N THR A 218 -7.16 -2.01 19.86
CA THR A 218 -6.82 -1.03 20.90
C THR A 218 -6.00 -1.63 22.03
N ARG A 219 -6.05 -2.96 22.20
CA ARG A 219 -5.46 -3.70 23.34
C ARG A 219 -4.25 -4.56 22.98
N MET A 220 -3.70 -4.39 21.78
CA MET A 220 -2.62 -5.25 21.25
C MET A 220 -1.20 -4.78 21.61
N GLY A 221 -1.05 -3.82 22.53
CA GLY A 221 0.24 -3.26 22.91
C GLY A 221 0.92 -2.48 21.76
N MET A 222 2.24 -2.36 21.80
CA MET A 222 3.02 -1.63 20.78
C MET A 222 3.18 -2.41 19.47
N GLY A 223 3.11 -3.75 19.54
CA GLY A 223 3.30 -4.63 18.39
C GLY A 223 2.12 -4.67 17.43
N GLY A 224 0.94 -4.17 17.84
CA GLY A 224 -0.28 -4.20 17.03
C GLY A 224 -0.72 -5.62 16.66
N LYS A 225 -1.71 -5.70 15.77
CA LYS A 225 -2.16 -6.96 15.17
C LYS A 225 -1.59 -7.06 13.76
N ALA A 226 -0.97 -8.18 13.43
CA ALA A 226 -0.57 -8.50 12.06
C ALA A 226 -1.82 -8.62 11.17
N ILE A 227 -1.78 -8.00 9.99
CA ILE A 227 -2.89 -8.01 9.04
C ILE A 227 -3.02 -9.43 8.47
N PRO A 228 -4.19 -10.08 8.58
CA PRO A 228 -4.39 -11.41 8.04
C PRO A 228 -4.10 -11.46 6.53
N PRO A 229 -3.55 -12.56 6.00
CA PRO A 229 -3.20 -12.67 4.60
C PRO A 229 -4.45 -12.90 3.73
N ASN A 230 -5.53 -13.44 4.34
CA ASN A 230 -6.81 -13.64 3.71
C ASN A 230 -7.82 -12.60 4.23
N ILE A 231 -8.00 -11.53 3.46
CA ILE A 231 -8.88 -10.40 3.79
C ILE A 231 -10.37 -10.72 3.60
N ASP A 232 -10.70 -11.81 2.90
CA ASP A 232 -12.08 -12.22 2.69
C ASP A 232 -12.71 -12.76 3.99
N ARG A 233 -11.88 -13.32 4.88
CA ARG A 233 -12.28 -13.78 6.22
C ARG A 233 -12.45 -12.66 7.23
N VAL A 234 -11.93 -11.48 6.90
CA VAL A 234 -12.04 -10.28 7.72
C VAL A 234 -13.42 -9.67 7.49
N GLY A 235 -14.13 -9.30 8.55
CA GLY A 235 -15.48 -8.73 8.46
C GLY A 235 -15.81 -7.85 9.66
N ASP A 236 -17.04 -7.35 9.69
CA ASP A 236 -17.64 -6.62 10.80
C ASP A 236 -16.72 -5.55 11.41
N MET A 237 -16.11 -4.71 10.56
CA MET A 237 -15.22 -3.66 11.02
C MET A 237 -16.02 -2.58 11.76
N GLN A 238 -15.64 -2.33 13.01
CA GLN A 238 -16.22 -1.31 13.88
C GLN A 238 -15.12 -0.38 14.39
N SER A 239 -15.40 0.92 14.36
CA SER A 239 -14.43 1.94 14.74
C SER A 239 -15.13 3.25 15.13
N ASP A 240 -14.58 3.95 16.10
CA ASP A 240 -14.88 5.34 16.43
C ASP A 240 -13.74 6.31 16.03
N ALA A 241 -12.83 5.84 15.17
CA ALA A 241 -11.76 6.66 14.62
C ALA A 241 -12.33 7.79 13.73
N LEU A 242 -11.57 8.88 13.65
CA LEU A 242 -11.86 10.00 12.76
C LEU A 242 -11.11 9.90 11.43
N PHE A 243 -10.01 9.15 11.38
CA PHE A 243 -9.18 8.96 10.19
C PHE A 243 -8.30 7.70 10.32
N ILE A 244 -7.76 7.25 9.19
CA ILE A 244 -6.74 6.22 9.10
C ILE A 244 -5.40 6.89 8.81
N LEU A 245 -4.39 6.61 9.62
CA LEU A 245 -3.02 7.06 9.46
C LEU A 245 -2.16 5.92 8.87
N LEU A 246 -1.81 6.06 7.60
CA LEU A 246 -0.90 5.15 6.92
C LEU A 246 0.54 5.61 7.15
N VAL A 247 1.38 4.76 7.75
CA VAL A 247 2.78 5.08 8.08
C VAL A 247 3.71 4.13 7.34
N GLU A 248 4.64 4.68 6.56
CA GLU A 248 5.60 3.89 5.80
C GLU A 248 6.57 3.13 6.72
N LYS A 249 7.27 3.85 7.61
CA LYS A 249 8.40 3.33 8.38
C LYS A 249 7.96 2.65 9.67
N ASP A 250 8.46 1.43 9.91
CA ASP A 250 8.17 0.66 11.14
C ASP A 250 8.55 1.42 12.42
N ALA A 251 9.70 2.12 12.40
CA ALA A 251 10.14 2.90 13.55
C ALA A 251 9.18 4.05 13.93
N ALA A 252 8.63 4.75 12.93
CA ALA A 252 7.65 5.81 13.16
C ALA A 252 6.32 5.22 13.67
N TYR A 253 5.92 4.06 13.14
CA TYR A 253 4.77 3.31 13.62
C TYR A 253 4.91 2.92 15.10
N ILE A 254 6.02 2.28 15.48
CA ILE A 254 6.27 1.85 16.87
C ILE A 254 6.21 3.04 17.81
N ARG A 255 6.80 4.18 17.42
CA ARG A 255 6.80 5.39 18.23
C ARG A 255 5.38 5.94 18.46
N LEU A 256 4.55 5.96 17.42
CA LEU A 256 3.16 6.41 17.52
C LEU A 256 2.29 5.43 18.32
N ALA A 257 2.59 4.14 18.25
CA ALA A 257 1.92 3.11 19.03
C ALA A 257 2.27 3.21 20.53
N GLU A 258 3.55 3.46 20.84
CA GLU A 258 4.05 3.67 22.21
C GLU A 258 3.42 4.90 22.86
N ASP A 259 3.36 6.02 22.14
CA ASP A 259 2.71 7.26 22.61
C ASP A 259 1.18 7.16 22.63
N ARG A 260 0.61 6.03 22.19
CA ARG A 260 -0.83 5.82 22.04
C ARG A 260 -1.51 6.98 21.33
N PHE A 261 -0.91 7.43 20.22
CA PHE A 261 -1.40 8.58 19.46
C PHE A 261 -2.89 8.42 19.07
N TYR A 262 -3.30 7.18 18.77
CA TYR A 262 -4.68 6.78 18.49
C TYR A 262 -5.68 7.00 19.63
N ASN A 263 -5.24 7.21 20.87
CA ASN A 263 -6.11 7.59 22.00
C ASN A 263 -6.25 9.11 22.13
N ARG A 264 -5.18 9.86 21.83
CA ARG A 264 -5.20 11.33 21.88
C ARG A 264 -6.01 11.90 20.70
N PHE A 265 -5.75 11.37 19.51
CA PHE A 265 -6.51 11.65 18.30
C PHE A 265 -7.10 10.31 17.81
N PRO A 266 -8.42 10.08 17.93
CA PRO A 266 -9.04 8.82 17.55
C PRO A 266 -8.71 8.45 16.10
N CYS A 267 -7.82 7.47 15.92
CA CYS A 267 -7.36 7.05 14.60
C CYS A 267 -6.99 5.57 14.58
N ILE A 268 -6.86 5.03 13.36
CA ILE A 268 -6.32 3.70 13.09
C ILE A 268 -4.97 3.90 12.42
N ILE A 269 -3.90 3.30 12.95
CA ILE A 269 -2.56 3.40 12.40
C ILE A 269 -2.22 2.08 11.70
N VAL A 270 -1.81 2.18 10.44
CA VAL A 270 -1.48 1.04 9.58
C VAL A 270 -0.07 1.22 9.04
N THR A 271 0.74 0.16 9.05
CA THR A 271 2.05 0.17 8.39
C THR A 271 2.26 -1.11 7.59
N ALA A 272 2.96 -1.01 6.45
CA ALA A 272 3.48 -2.15 5.71
C ALA A 272 5.00 -2.32 5.83
N LYS A 273 5.65 -1.50 6.68
CA LYS A 273 7.12 -1.48 6.87
C LYS A 273 7.87 -1.22 5.56
N GLY A 274 7.44 -0.19 4.83
CA GLY A 274 7.94 0.18 3.50
C GLY A 274 6.93 -0.15 2.40
N GLN A 275 7.39 -0.83 1.33
CA GLN A 275 6.55 -1.14 0.18
C GLN A 275 5.39 -2.09 0.57
N PRO A 276 4.13 -1.73 0.26
CA PRO A 276 2.99 -2.54 0.63
C PRO A 276 2.96 -3.93 0.01
N ASP A 277 2.54 -4.90 0.80
CA ASP A 277 2.05 -6.19 0.30
C ASP A 277 0.58 -6.09 -0.15
N VAL A 278 0.10 -7.13 -0.81
CA VAL A 278 -1.27 -7.21 -1.35
C VAL A 278 -2.30 -7.17 -0.22
N ALA A 279 -2.03 -7.90 0.88
CA ALA A 279 -2.93 -7.98 2.03
C ALA A 279 -3.13 -6.62 2.71
N THR A 280 -2.07 -5.83 2.95
CA THR A 280 -2.21 -4.50 3.55
C THR A 280 -3.02 -3.54 2.68
N ARG A 281 -2.86 -3.62 1.35
CA ARG A 281 -3.62 -2.80 0.40
C ARG A 281 -5.10 -3.15 0.40
N LEU A 282 -5.42 -4.45 0.35
CA LEU A 282 -6.79 -4.95 0.44
C LEU A 282 -7.44 -4.55 1.78
N PHE A 283 -6.71 -4.73 2.88
CA PHE A 283 -7.19 -4.37 4.22
C PHE A 283 -7.45 -2.86 4.35
N LEU A 284 -6.54 -2.00 3.88
CA LEU A 284 -6.72 -0.55 3.88
C LEU A 284 -7.95 -0.13 3.08
N ARG A 285 -8.12 -0.71 1.88
CA ARG A 285 -9.28 -0.42 1.04
C ARG A 285 -10.58 -0.85 1.70
N LYS A 286 -10.61 -2.06 2.29
CA LYS A 286 -11.77 -2.60 3.00
C LYS A 286 -12.16 -1.70 4.18
N MET A 287 -11.18 -1.30 5.01
CA MET A 287 -11.39 -0.32 6.08
C MET A 287 -11.95 1.01 5.57
N LYS A 288 -11.40 1.57 4.48
CA LYS A 288 -11.91 2.81 3.90
C LYS A 288 -13.35 2.66 3.41
N MET A 289 -13.69 1.55 2.76
CA MET A 289 -15.02 1.32 2.20
C MET A 289 -16.09 1.08 3.28
N GLU A 290 -15.78 0.26 4.29
CA GLU A 290 -16.71 -0.08 5.38
C GLU A 290 -16.87 1.08 6.37
N LEU A 291 -15.76 1.68 6.81
CA LEU A 291 -15.76 2.71 7.85
C LEU A 291 -15.92 4.14 7.30
N LYS A 292 -15.75 4.33 5.98
CA LYS A 292 -15.82 5.63 5.29
C LYS A 292 -14.91 6.71 5.90
N LEU A 293 -13.75 6.29 6.39
CA LEU A 293 -12.77 7.16 7.03
C LEU A 293 -11.80 7.78 5.99
N PRO A 294 -11.39 9.04 6.18
CA PRO A 294 -10.30 9.63 5.40
C PRO A 294 -8.97 8.92 5.70
N VAL A 295 -8.15 8.74 4.68
CA VAL A 295 -6.81 8.14 4.81
C VAL A 295 -5.75 9.24 4.66
N LEU A 296 -4.91 9.39 5.67
CA LEU A 296 -3.77 10.30 5.70
C LEU A 296 -2.49 9.47 5.66
N ALA A 297 -1.56 9.78 4.75
CA ALA A 297 -0.32 9.05 4.59
C ALA A 297 0.90 9.84 5.06
N LEU A 298 1.72 9.19 5.87
CA LEU A 298 3.02 9.65 6.35
C LEU A 298 4.13 8.77 5.74
N VAL A 299 4.90 9.35 4.83
CA VAL A 299 5.98 8.72 4.07
C VAL A 299 7.28 9.53 4.24
N ASP A 300 8.42 8.92 3.91
CA ASP A 300 9.72 9.61 3.90
C ASP A 300 9.75 10.71 2.83
N SER A 301 10.52 11.78 3.06
CA SER A 301 10.68 12.89 2.11
C SER A 301 11.70 12.54 1.03
N ASP A 302 11.37 11.54 0.21
CA ASP A 302 12.14 11.13 -0.95
C ASP A 302 11.23 10.63 -2.10
N PRO A 303 11.77 10.39 -3.32
CA PRO A 303 10.97 9.92 -4.44
C PRO A 303 10.35 8.53 -4.21
N TYR A 304 10.97 7.70 -3.36
CA TYR A 304 10.45 6.37 -3.05
C TYR A 304 9.23 6.43 -2.13
N GLY A 305 9.20 7.34 -1.16
CA GLY A 305 8.04 7.61 -0.31
C GLY A 305 6.81 8.00 -1.14
N LEU A 306 7.00 8.91 -2.11
CA LEU A 306 5.93 9.28 -3.05
C LEU A 306 5.51 8.11 -3.95
N LYS A 307 6.46 7.26 -4.36
CA LYS A 307 6.16 6.03 -5.12
C LYS A 307 5.37 5.03 -4.29
N ILE A 308 5.65 4.91 -3.00
CA ILE A 308 4.87 4.06 -2.09
C ILE A 308 3.45 4.59 -1.97
N LEU A 309 3.30 5.91 -1.78
CA LEU A 309 2.00 6.56 -1.77
C LEU A 309 1.21 6.29 -3.06
N SER A 310 1.84 6.43 -4.23
CA SER A 310 1.17 6.20 -5.50
C SER A 310 0.76 4.73 -5.71
N VAL A 311 1.47 3.77 -5.13
CA VAL A 311 1.05 2.35 -5.16
C VAL A 311 -0.26 2.12 -4.37
N TYR A 312 -0.44 2.81 -3.25
CA TYR A 312 -1.69 2.75 -2.50
C TYR A 312 -2.82 3.49 -3.22
N GLY A 313 -2.55 4.69 -3.74
CA GLY A 313 -3.54 5.55 -4.40
C GLY A 313 -3.94 5.08 -5.80
N CYS A 314 -2.95 5.00 -6.69
CA CYS A 314 -3.14 4.82 -8.14
C CYS A 314 -2.85 3.39 -8.62
N GLY A 315 -2.17 2.60 -7.80
CA GLY A 315 -1.85 1.19 -8.08
C GLY A 315 -0.42 0.97 -8.53
N SER A 316 -0.04 -0.30 -8.66
CA SER A 316 1.31 -0.69 -9.11
C SER A 316 1.28 -1.03 -10.58
N LYS A 317 2.25 -0.53 -11.35
CA LYS A 317 2.47 -0.91 -12.75
C LYS A 317 2.47 -2.43 -12.97
N ASN A 318 3.14 -3.17 -12.08
CA ASN A 318 3.26 -4.63 -12.15
C ASN A 318 1.93 -5.37 -11.91
N MET A 319 1.02 -4.75 -11.17
CA MET A 319 -0.30 -5.29 -10.81
C MET A 319 -1.44 -4.43 -11.36
N SER A 320 -1.22 -3.78 -12.51
CA SER A 320 -2.19 -2.90 -13.16
C SER A 320 -3.51 -3.60 -13.53
N TYR A 321 -3.48 -4.91 -13.71
CA TYR A 321 -4.65 -5.76 -13.93
C TYR A 321 -5.60 -5.82 -12.72
N ASP A 322 -5.08 -5.60 -11.51
CA ASP A 322 -5.78 -5.73 -10.22
C ASP A 322 -5.86 -4.39 -9.47
N SER A 323 -5.57 -3.27 -10.15
CA SER A 323 -5.68 -1.94 -9.55
C SER A 323 -7.10 -1.65 -9.08
N GLY A 324 -8.11 -2.18 -9.77
CA GLY A 324 -9.50 -2.09 -9.33
C GLY A 324 -9.71 -2.57 -7.90
N ASN A 325 -9.06 -3.68 -7.52
CA ASN A 325 -9.24 -4.27 -6.21
C ASN A 325 -8.30 -3.72 -5.14
N LEU A 326 -7.12 -3.24 -5.54
CA LEU A 326 -6.00 -2.92 -4.64
C LEU A 326 -5.76 -1.43 -4.41
N THR A 327 -6.47 -0.54 -5.12
CA THR A 327 -6.28 0.91 -4.97
C THR A 327 -7.25 1.51 -3.97
N THR A 328 -6.72 2.45 -3.20
CA THR A 328 -7.48 3.30 -2.29
C THR A 328 -7.32 4.72 -2.81
N PRO A 329 -8.17 5.19 -3.74
CA PRO A 329 -8.08 6.55 -4.26
C PRO A 329 -8.34 7.56 -3.14
N ASP A 330 -8.00 8.85 -3.32
CA ASP A 330 -8.20 9.91 -2.31
C ASP A 330 -7.47 9.59 -0.98
N ILE A 331 -6.19 9.24 -1.08
CA ILE A 331 -5.27 9.27 0.05
C ILE A 331 -4.60 10.65 0.07
N LYS A 332 -4.63 11.29 1.24
CA LYS A 332 -4.05 12.60 1.46
C LYS A 332 -2.61 12.47 1.93
N TRP A 333 -1.67 13.12 1.25
CA TRP A 333 -0.27 13.13 1.65
C TRP A 333 -0.06 14.13 2.79
N LEU A 334 0.15 13.61 4.00
CA LEU A 334 0.31 14.43 5.20
C LEU A 334 1.74 14.97 5.34
N GLY A 335 2.73 14.14 5.01
CA GLY A 335 4.15 14.45 5.16
C GLY A 335 5.02 13.20 5.15
N ILE A 336 6.32 13.29 5.43
CA ILE A 336 7.09 14.53 5.46
C ILE A 336 7.26 15.04 4.04
N ARG A 337 6.85 16.30 3.79
CA ARG A 337 7.02 16.90 2.46
C ARG A 337 8.34 17.64 2.37
N PRO A 338 8.93 17.78 1.17
CA PRO A 338 10.09 18.63 0.93
C PRO A 338 9.95 20.06 1.50
N SER A 339 8.77 20.68 1.35
CA SER A 339 8.48 22.00 1.94
C SER A 339 8.49 22.02 3.47
N ASP A 340 8.20 20.88 4.12
CA ASP A 340 8.24 20.76 5.57
C ASP A 340 9.66 20.84 6.13
N LEU A 341 10.66 20.43 5.35
CA LEU A 341 12.06 20.48 5.77
C LEU A 341 12.47 21.91 6.14
N ASP A 342 12.06 22.88 5.33
CA ASP A 342 12.35 24.30 5.56
C ASP A 342 11.36 24.92 6.55
N LYS A 343 10.06 24.61 6.44
CA LYS A 343 8.99 25.15 7.31
C LYS A 343 9.22 24.84 8.79
N TYR A 344 9.65 23.61 9.10
CA TYR A 344 9.93 23.17 10.46
C TYR A 344 11.42 23.29 10.84
N LYS A 345 12.24 23.92 9.98
CA LYS A 345 13.67 24.15 10.19
C LYS A 345 14.44 22.87 10.55
N ILE A 346 14.13 21.75 9.88
CA ILE A 346 14.81 20.47 10.11
C ILE A 346 16.32 20.67 9.88
N PRO A 347 17.19 20.31 10.85
CA PRO A 347 18.63 20.53 10.76
C PRO A 347 19.25 19.94 9.49
N GLU A 348 20.16 20.68 8.84
CA GLU A 348 20.82 20.22 7.61
C GLU A 348 21.57 18.89 7.80
N GLN A 349 22.11 18.63 8.99
CA GLN A 349 22.75 17.35 9.33
C GLN A 349 21.82 16.13 9.22
N CYS A 350 20.51 16.33 9.32
CA CYS A 350 19.50 15.28 9.16
C CYS A 350 18.95 15.20 7.72
N ARG A 351 19.38 16.12 6.84
CA ARG A 351 19.05 16.12 5.42
C ARG A 351 20.16 15.40 4.66
N LEU A 352 19.80 14.31 3.99
CA LEU A 352 20.74 13.51 3.23
C LEU A 352 20.80 14.01 1.78
N PRO A 353 21.98 14.02 1.14
CA PRO A 353 22.05 14.28 -0.29
C PRO A 353 21.36 13.16 -1.07
N MET A 354 20.64 13.54 -2.13
CA MET A 354 20.04 12.57 -3.05
C MET A 354 21.11 11.89 -3.90
N THR A 355 20.94 10.59 -4.13
CA THR A 355 21.76 9.85 -5.09
C THR A 355 21.34 10.16 -6.53
N GLU A 356 22.18 9.84 -7.51
CA GLU A 356 21.83 9.99 -8.93
C GLU A 356 20.58 9.19 -9.29
N GLN A 357 20.41 8.01 -8.68
CA GLN A 357 19.23 7.17 -8.86
C GLN A 357 17.97 7.81 -8.28
N ASP A 358 18.07 8.49 -7.13
CA ASP A 358 16.95 9.22 -6.54
C ASP A 358 16.51 10.36 -7.46
N ILE A 359 17.48 11.14 -7.98
CA ILE A 359 17.20 12.26 -8.89
C ILE A 359 16.55 11.76 -10.18
N LYS A 360 17.06 10.65 -10.74
CA LYS A 360 16.47 10.01 -11.92
C LYS A 360 15.03 9.58 -11.63
N THR A 361 14.80 8.88 -10.53
CA THR A 361 13.46 8.42 -10.13
C THR A 361 12.50 9.60 -9.95
N GLY A 362 12.94 10.70 -9.34
CA GLY A 362 12.14 11.91 -9.19
C GLY A 362 11.77 12.56 -10.52
N LYS A 363 12.70 12.61 -11.49
CA LYS A 363 12.44 13.10 -12.85
C LYS A 363 11.46 12.20 -13.60
N ASP A 364 11.69 10.89 -13.56
CA ASP A 364 10.80 9.91 -14.18
C ASP A 364 9.38 10.04 -13.61
N MET A 365 9.24 10.25 -12.29
CA MET A 365 7.95 10.46 -11.64
C MET A 365 7.25 11.77 -12.04
N LEU A 366 7.99 12.85 -12.30
CA LEU A 366 7.41 14.11 -12.81
C LEU A 366 6.79 13.92 -14.21
N GLU A 367 7.25 12.94 -14.97
CA GLU A 367 6.71 12.62 -16.29
C GLU A 367 5.43 11.77 -16.23
N GLU A 368 5.12 11.15 -15.09
CA GLU A 368 3.95 10.28 -14.94
C GLU A 368 2.63 11.08 -14.84
N ASP A 369 1.60 10.59 -15.53
CA ASP A 369 0.30 11.28 -15.63
C ASP A 369 -0.41 11.45 -14.28
N PHE A 370 -0.26 10.47 -13.36
CA PHE A 370 -0.85 10.54 -12.03
C PHE A 370 -0.21 11.61 -11.13
N VAL A 371 1.09 11.92 -11.34
CA VAL A 371 1.75 13.02 -10.63
C VAL A 371 1.32 14.35 -11.23
N LYS A 372 1.32 14.46 -12.56
CA LYS A 372 0.91 15.68 -13.29
C LYS A 372 -0.51 16.14 -12.96
N LYS A 373 -1.42 15.21 -12.65
CA LYS A 373 -2.78 15.50 -12.22
C LYS A 373 -2.84 16.29 -10.89
N ASN A 374 -1.90 16.05 -9.98
CA ASN A 374 -1.87 16.66 -8.66
C ASN A 374 -0.80 17.76 -8.62
N PRO A 375 -1.15 19.05 -8.82
CA PRO A 375 -0.18 20.14 -8.89
C PRO A 375 0.68 20.24 -7.62
N GLY A 376 0.11 19.97 -6.45
CA GLY A 376 0.86 19.93 -5.19
C GLY A 376 1.95 18.85 -5.17
N TRP A 377 1.71 17.68 -5.77
CA TRP A 377 2.73 16.63 -5.87
C TRP A 377 3.85 17.05 -6.82
N VAL A 378 3.51 17.71 -7.92
CA VAL A 378 4.49 18.26 -8.87
C VAL A 378 5.36 19.32 -8.21
N GLU A 379 4.77 20.24 -7.45
CA GLU A 379 5.50 21.31 -6.75
C GLU A 379 6.50 20.73 -5.74
N GLU A 380 6.05 19.82 -4.88
CA GLU A 380 6.91 19.18 -3.87
C GLU A 380 8.02 18.34 -4.52
N LEU A 381 7.69 17.55 -5.55
CA LEU A 381 8.68 16.72 -6.24
C LEU A 381 9.69 17.58 -7.02
N SER A 382 9.25 18.69 -7.62
CA SER A 382 10.14 19.66 -8.27
C SER A 382 11.07 20.34 -7.27
N LEU A 383 10.55 20.69 -6.08
CA LEU A 383 11.35 21.23 -4.97
C LEU A 383 12.41 20.21 -4.51
N MET A 384 12.03 18.94 -4.40
CA MET A 384 12.93 17.85 -4.03
C MET A 384 14.07 17.68 -5.04
N VAL A 385 13.76 17.65 -6.34
CA VAL A 385 14.77 17.53 -7.42
C VAL A 385 15.67 18.76 -7.50
N LYS A 386 15.13 19.96 -7.21
CA LYS A 386 15.90 21.22 -7.21
C LYS A 386 16.86 21.31 -6.03
N THR A 387 16.39 20.99 -4.82
CA THR A 387 17.20 21.04 -3.59
C THR A 387 18.20 19.88 -3.50
N LYS A 388 17.90 18.75 -4.15
CA LYS A 388 18.71 17.51 -4.11
C LYS A 388 18.92 16.98 -2.68
N GLN A 389 17.95 17.26 -1.80
CA GLN A 389 17.94 16.82 -0.42
C GLN A 389 16.79 15.86 -0.19
N LYS A 390 17.03 14.85 0.64
CA LYS A 390 16.01 13.92 1.15
C LYS A 390 16.08 13.85 2.67
N ALA A 391 14.99 13.44 3.29
CA ALA A 391 14.95 13.25 4.74
C ALA A 391 14.05 12.06 5.10
N GLU A 392 14.49 11.27 6.07
CA GLU A 392 13.67 10.21 6.67
C GLU A 392 12.69 10.80 7.68
N ILE A 393 11.58 10.11 7.96
CA ILE A 393 10.63 10.49 9.02
C ILE A 393 11.34 10.67 10.37
N GLN A 394 12.38 9.88 10.61
CA GLN A 394 13.20 9.93 11.82
C GLN A 394 13.99 11.23 11.99
N ALA A 395 14.16 12.04 10.94
CA ALA A 395 14.81 13.35 11.05
C ALA A 395 14.09 14.28 12.04
N LEU A 396 12.77 14.10 12.23
CA LEU A 396 11.98 14.83 13.22
C LEU A 396 12.39 14.52 14.66
N SER A 397 12.99 13.35 14.91
CA SER A 397 13.50 12.97 16.23
C SER A 397 14.67 13.84 16.68
N SER A 398 15.30 14.61 15.77
CA SER A 398 16.35 15.58 16.12
C SER A 398 15.86 16.68 17.07
N PHE A 399 14.56 16.99 17.05
CA PHE A 399 13.91 17.91 17.98
C PHE A 399 13.41 17.25 19.26
N GLY A 400 13.56 15.93 19.38
CA GLY A 400 13.07 15.09 20.46
C GLY A 400 12.28 13.90 19.94
N PHE A 401 12.41 12.74 20.58
CA PHE A 401 11.74 11.48 20.17
C PHE A 401 10.22 11.56 20.17
N GLN A 402 9.64 12.52 20.88
CA GLN A 402 8.19 12.79 20.93
C GLN A 402 7.73 13.87 19.95
N TYR A 403 8.62 14.51 19.20
CA TYR A 403 8.26 15.64 18.33
C TYR A 403 7.23 15.26 17.27
N LEU A 404 7.35 14.05 16.69
CA LEU A 404 6.41 13.54 15.69
C LEU A 404 4.97 13.49 16.22
N SER A 405 4.76 12.88 17.39
CA SER A 405 3.45 12.65 18.00
C SER A 405 2.89 13.88 18.71
N GLN A 406 3.77 14.67 19.33
CA GLN A 406 3.38 15.82 20.17
C GLN A 406 3.21 17.12 19.40
N VAL A 407 3.96 17.33 18.31
CA VAL A 407 4.03 18.62 17.62
C VAL A 407 3.73 18.50 16.13
N TYR A 408 4.50 17.70 15.39
CA TYR A 408 4.42 17.68 13.93
C TYR A 408 3.04 17.22 13.43
N LEU A 409 2.57 16.04 13.85
CA LEU A 409 1.26 15.54 13.43
C LEU A 409 0.12 16.46 13.90
N PRO A 410 0.03 16.87 15.18
CA PRO A 410 -1.04 17.78 15.60
C PRO A 410 -1.05 19.11 14.84
N LEU A 411 0.12 19.70 14.54
CA LEU A 411 0.19 20.96 13.79
C LEU A 411 -0.29 20.78 12.35
N LYS A 412 0.11 19.69 11.69
CA LYS A 412 -0.37 19.32 10.35
C LYS A 412 -1.89 19.13 10.32
N LEU A 413 -2.43 18.42 11.30
CA LEU A 413 -3.87 18.18 11.43
C LEU A 413 -4.64 19.49 11.70
N GLN A 414 -4.10 20.36 12.56
CA GLN A 414 -4.67 21.67 12.86
C GLN A 414 -4.73 22.59 11.63
N GLN A 415 -3.67 22.59 10.82
CA GLN A 415 -3.55 23.45 9.64
C GLN A 415 -4.29 22.90 8.42
N GLN A 416 -4.81 21.67 8.50
CA GLN A 416 -5.33 20.92 7.35
C GLN A 416 -4.31 20.81 6.22
N ASP A 417 -3.04 20.65 6.60
CA ASP A 417 -1.90 20.77 5.70
C ASP A 417 -1.54 19.39 5.11
N TRP A 418 -2.33 18.95 4.13
CA TRP A 418 -2.12 17.72 3.35
C TRP A 418 -2.45 17.96 1.88
N LEU A 419 -1.88 17.14 0.99
CA LEU A 419 -2.09 17.20 -0.47
C LEU A 419 -2.96 16.07 -0.99
#